data_AF-A0A9X2T6U7-F1
#
_entry.id   AF-A0A9X2T6U7-F1
#
_cell.length_a   1.000
_cell.length_b   1.000
_cell.length_c   1.000
_cell.angle_alpha   90.00
_cell.angle_beta   90.00
_cell.angle_gamma   90.00
#
_symmetry.space_group_name_H-M   'P 1'
#
loop_
_entity.id
_entity.type
_entity.pdbx_description
1 polymer ?
#
loop_
_entity_poly.entity_id
_entity_poly.type
_entity_poly.pdbx_seq_one_letter_code
_entity_poly.pdbx_strand_id
1 'polypeptide(L)'
;MAFDEPQVIAYEGKDLPEGWDARPYGPASQQVGDQWIESEASVVLRVPSVVVPAEHNYLINPGHPEFGELEIGEPRPLRPDPRLPAD
;
A
#
# COMPACT_ATOMS: atom_id res chain seq x y z
N MET A 1 -2.22 -11.82 -5.85
CA MET A 1 -1.02 -11.01 -6.07
C MET A 1 -0.07 -11.45 -4.98
N ALA A 2 1.06 -12.05 -5.34
CA ALA A 2 2.06 -12.48 -4.38
C ALA A 2 3.30 -11.68 -4.72
N PHE A 3 3.67 -10.77 -3.82
CA PHE A 3 5.02 -10.24 -3.79
C PHE A 3 5.89 -11.28 -3.07
N ASP A 4 7.17 -11.35 -3.40
CA ASP A 4 8.08 -12.18 -2.62
C ASP A 4 8.20 -11.58 -1.21
N GLU A 5 8.12 -12.42 -0.17
CA GLU A 5 8.23 -11.99 1.24
C GLU A 5 9.41 -11.01 1.52
N PRO A 6 10.64 -11.20 0.97
CA PRO A 6 11.72 -10.23 1.18
C PRO A 6 11.47 -8.84 0.58
N GLN A 7 10.59 -8.72 -0.43
CA GLN A 7 10.28 -7.46 -1.09
C GLN A 7 9.28 -6.60 -0.29
N VAL A 8 8.68 -7.16 0.77
CA VAL A 8 7.57 -6.55 1.50
C VAL A 8 7.94 -6.27 2.94
N ILE A 9 7.83 -5.00 3.34
CA ILE A 9 7.65 -4.65 4.75
C ILE A 9 6.15 -4.54 5.02
N ALA A 10 5.70 -5.08 6.15
CA ALA A 10 4.31 -5.03 6.57
C ALA A 10 4.17 -4.29 7.89
N TYR A 11 3.35 -3.24 7.89
CA TYR A 11 2.89 -2.57 9.10
C TYR A 11 1.45 -2.97 9.38
N GLU A 12 1.19 -3.31 10.63
CA GLU A 12 -0.15 -3.48 11.18
C GLU A 12 -0.55 -2.19 11.91
N GLY A 13 -1.83 -2.06 12.28
CA GLY A 13 -2.31 -0.83 12.94
C GLY A 13 -1.57 -0.47 14.24
N LYS A 14 -0.97 -1.46 14.91
CA LYS A 14 -0.14 -1.26 16.12
C LYS A 14 1.27 -0.72 15.83
N ASP A 15 1.73 -0.84 14.59
CA ASP A 15 3.05 -0.40 14.14
C ASP A 15 2.98 1.04 13.59
N LEU A 16 1.77 1.59 13.44
CA LEU A 16 1.50 2.92 12.93
C LEU A 16 1.29 3.95 14.05
N PRO A 17 1.63 5.22 13.82
CA PRO A 17 1.46 6.28 14.81
C PRO A 17 -0.01 6.52 15.13
N GLU A 18 -0.28 7.07 16.31
CA GLU A 18 -1.62 7.51 16.68
C GLU A 18 -2.20 8.47 15.63
N GLY A 19 -3.46 8.26 15.25
CA GLY A 19 -4.15 9.06 14.25
C GLY A 19 -3.79 8.74 12.80
N TRP A 20 -3.07 7.65 12.52
CA TRP A 20 -2.83 7.17 11.14
C TRP A 20 -4.14 6.92 10.36
N ASP A 21 -5.21 6.54 11.07
CA ASP A 21 -6.52 6.21 10.54
C ASP A 21 -7.53 7.37 10.56
N ALA A 22 -7.05 8.59 10.83
CA ALA A 22 -7.90 9.76 10.94
C ALA A 22 -8.73 10.05 9.67
N ARG A 23 -9.92 10.62 9.89
CA ARG A 23 -10.85 11.10 8.86
C ARG A 23 -11.31 12.52 9.25
N PRO A 24 -10.87 13.60 8.53
CA PRO A 24 -10.02 13.60 7.33
C PRO A 24 -8.60 13.10 7.61
N TYR A 25 -7.91 12.65 6.55
CA TYR A 25 -6.54 12.14 6.67
C TYR A 25 -5.58 13.24 7.16
N GLY A 26 -4.63 12.84 8.01
CA GLY A 26 -3.69 13.75 8.65
C GLY A 26 -2.22 13.48 8.26
N PRO A 27 -1.28 14.21 8.85
CA PRO A 27 0.15 14.05 8.58
C PRO A 27 0.72 12.72 9.11
N ALA A 28 0.05 12.06 10.06
CA ALA A 28 0.53 10.83 10.69
C ALA A 28 0.81 9.71 9.68
N SER A 29 -0.12 9.44 8.76
CA SER A 29 0.08 8.42 7.73
C SER A 29 1.08 8.84 6.64
N GLN A 30 1.19 10.16 6.38
CA GLN A 30 2.12 10.69 5.38
C GLN A 30 3.56 10.50 5.83
N GLN A 31 3.88 10.83 7.09
CA GLN A 31 5.21 10.67 7.65
C GLN A 31 5.72 9.23 7.60
N VAL A 32 4.84 8.24 7.78
CA VAL A 32 5.20 6.81 7.65
C VAL A 32 5.59 6.49 6.20
N GLY A 33 4.82 6.99 5.23
CA GLY A 33 5.13 6.81 3.81
C GLY A 33 6.43 7.50 3.41
N ASP A 34 6.64 8.73 3.85
CA ASP A 34 7.85 9.52 3.58
C ASP A 34 9.09 8.82 4.13
N GLN A 35 9.04 8.41 5.41
CA GLN A 35 10.16 7.71 6.05
C GLN A 35 10.46 6.38 5.35
N TRP A 36 9.43 5.63 4.93
CA TRP A 36 9.64 4.38 4.20
C TRP A 36 10.31 4.62 2.84
N ILE A 37 9.85 5.62 2.07
CA ILE A 37 10.46 5.97 0.77
C ILE A 37 11.93 6.38 0.97
N GLU A 38 12.20 7.27 1.93
CA GLU A 38 13.56 7.76 2.22
C GLU A 38 14.51 6.67 2.68
N SER A 39 13.99 5.67 3.40
CA SER A 39 14.80 4.56 3.91
C SER A 39 15.20 3.54 2.85
N GLU A 40 14.48 3.48 1.72
CA GLU A 40 14.59 2.41 0.72
C GLU A 40 14.60 1.00 1.34
N ALA A 41 13.88 0.80 2.46
CA ALA A 41 13.97 -0.45 3.24
C ALA A 41 13.29 -1.65 2.55
N SER A 42 12.37 -1.40 1.62
CA SER A 42 11.75 -2.41 0.77
C SER A 42 11.14 -1.77 -0.48
N VAL A 43 10.95 -2.57 -1.54
CA VAL A 43 10.27 -2.11 -2.77
C VAL A 43 8.75 -1.99 -2.57
N VAL A 44 8.17 -2.78 -1.67
CA VAL A 44 6.74 -2.79 -1.35
C VAL A 44 6.51 -2.58 0.14
N LEU A 45 5.51 -1.75 0.47
CA LEU A 45 5.00 -1.58 1.82
C LEU A 45 3.53 -2.00 1.87
N ARG A 46 3.21 -2.95 2.76
CA ARG A 46 1.84 -3.34 3.09
C ARG A 46 1.38 -2.56 4.32
N VAL A 47 0.22 -1.91 4.22
CA VAL A 47 -0.42 -1.19 5.32
C VAL A 47 -1.90 -1.58 5.47
N PRO A 48 -2.49 -1.48 6.67
CA PRO A 48 -3.92 -1.69 6.87
C PRO A 48 -4.76 -0.68 6.08
N SER A 49 -5.89 -1.13 5.54
CA SER A 49 -6.90 -0.25 4.98
C SER A 49 -7.73 0.40 6.10
N VAL A 50 -7.76 1.74 6.13
CA VAL A 50 -8.64 2.47 7.05
C VAL A 50 -10.12 2.26 6.73
N VAL A 51 -10.47 1.96 5.47
CA VAL A 51 -11.88 1.78 5.06
C VAL A 51 -12.36 0.38 5.38
N VAL A 52 -11.53 -0.64 5.15
CA VAL A 52 -11.88 -2.04 5.34
C VAL A 52 -10.82 -2.67 6.26
N PRO A 53 -11.04 -2.72 7.59
CA PRO A 53 -10.02 -3.11 8.55
C PRO A 53 -9.43 -4.53 8.37
N ALA A 54 -10.13 -5.41 7.65
CA ALA A 54 -9.67 -6.76 7.34
C ALA A 54 -8.77 -6.83 6.08
N GLU A 55 -8.65 -5.72 5.35
CA GLU A 55 -7.89 -5.64 4.09
C GLU A 55 -6.67 -4.74 4.24
N HIS A 56 -5.76 -4.88 3.28
CA HIS A 56 -4.51 -4.15 3.22
C HIS A 56 -4.37 -3.44 1.88
N ASN A 57 -3.75 -2.28 1.91
CA ASN A 57 -3.25 -1.60 0.73
C ASN A 57 -1.75 -1.88 0.58
N TYR A 58 -1.27 -1.82 -0.66
CA TYR A 58 0.14 -1.98 -0.99
C TYR A 58 0.64 -0.72 -1.68
N LEU A 59 1.72 -0.17 -1.16
CA LEU A 59 2.46 0.93 -1.75
C LEU A 59 3.69 0.32 -2.44
N ILE A 60 4.01 0.80 -3.64
CA ILE A 60 5.17 0.38 -4.41
C ILE A 60 6.06 1.62 -4.56
N ASN A 61 7.37 1.48 -4.29
CA ASN A 61 8.34 2.57 -4.42
C ASN A 61 9.06 2.48 -5.78
N PRO A 62 8.77 3.36 -6.76
CA PRO A 62 9.44 3.35 -8.06
C PRO A 62 10.92 3.75 -8.01
N GLY A 63 11.36 4.38 -6.92
CA GLY A 63 12.75 4.77 -6.70
C GLY A 63 13.62 3.66 -6.10
N HIS A 64 13.03 2.57 -5.60
CA HIS A 64 13.78 1.50 -4.96
C HIS A 64 14.63 0.70 -5.99
N PRO A 65 15.87 0.28 -5.67
CA PRO A 65 16.73 -0.45 -6.60
C PRO A 65 16.10 -1.73 -7.19
N GLU A 66 15.31 -2.45 -6.40
CA GLU A 66 14.61 -3.68 -6.81
C GLU A 66 13.29 -3.42 -7.57
N PHE A 67 12.89 -2.16 -7.82
CA PHE A 67 11.63 -1.87 -8.52
C PHE A 67 11.55 -2.54 -9.91
N GLY A 68 12.68 -2.63 -10.61
CA GLY A 68 12.76 -3.30 -11.91
C GLY A 68 12.57 -4.81 -11.88
N GLU A 69 12.60 -5.42 -10.69
CA GLU A 69 12.37 -6.87 -10.50
C GLU A 69 10.87 -7.20 -10.34
N LEU A 70 10.01 -6.19 -10.18
CA LEU A 70 8.58 -6.39 -10.08
C LEU A 70 7.98 -6.82 -11.42
N GLU A 71 7.21 -7.91 -11.39
CA GLU A 71 6.49 -8.41 -12.55
C GLU A 71 5.00 -8.04 -12.49
N ILE A 72 4.47 -7.59 -13.63
CA ILE A 72 3.02 -7.36 -13.77
C ILE A 72 2.36 -8.71 -14.05
N GLY A 73 1.53 -9.16 -13.11
CA GLY A 73 0.76 -10.39 -13.27
C GLY A 73 -0.36 -10.26 -14.31
N GLU A 74 -0.89 -11.42 -14.72
CA GLU A 74 -1.98 -11.49 -15.70
C GLU A 74 -3.20 -10.63 -15.30
N PRO A 75 -3.68 -9.74 -16.18
CA PRO A 75 -4.85 -8.92 -15.90
C PRO A 75 -6.09 -9.80 -15.76
N ARG A 76 -6.92 -9.50 -14.77
CA ARG A 76 -8.21 -10.16 -14.58
C ARG A 76 -9.34 -9.25 -15.05
N PRO A 77 -10.33 -9.76 -15.80
CA PRO A 77 -11.49 -8.96 -16.19
C PRO A 77 -12.22 -8.43 -14.94
N LEU A 78 -12.28 -7.11 -14.79
CA LEU A 78 -13.16 -6.47 -13.83
C LEU A 78 -14.54 -6.33 -14.47
N ARG A 79 -15.59 -6.78 -13.78
CA ARG A 79 -16.98 -6.53 -14.16
C ARG A 79 -17.54 -5.47 -13.20
N PRO A 80 -17.62 -4.19 -13.61
CA PRO A 80 -18.18 -3.15 -12.76
C PRO A 80 -19.63 -3.47 -12.39
N ASP A 81 -20.02 -3.10 -11.17
CA ASP A 81 -21.43 -3.11 -10.78
C ASP A 81 -22.21 -2.15 -11.70
N PRO A 82 -23.36 -2.54 -12.28
CA PRO A 82 -24.14 -1.67 -13.17
C PRO A 82 -24.61 -0.35 -12.56
N ARG A 83 -24.54 -0.20 -11.23
CA ARG A 83 -24.89 1.04 -10.52
C ARG A 83 -23.75 2.04 -10.46
N LEU A 84 -22.52 1.64 -10.77
CA LEU A 84 -21.39 2.58 -10.85
C LEU A 84 -21.49 3.39 -12.15
N PRO A 85 -21.36 4.73 -12.09
CA PRO A 85 -21.35 5.55 -13.29
C PRO A 85 -20.14 5.19 -14.18
N ALA A 86 -20.30 5.33 -15.49
CA ALA A 86 -19.27 5.00 -16.47
C ALA A 86 -18.28 6.17 -16.72
N ASP A 87 -18.47 7.28 -16.02
CA ASP A 87 -17.89 8.60 -16.32
C ASP A 87 -17.15 9.17 -15.11
#